data_AF-A0A5K8AK45-F1
#
_entry.id   AF-A0A5K8AK45-F1
#
_cell.length_a   1.000
_cell.length_b   1.000
_cell.length_c   1.000
_cell.angle_alpha   90.00
_cell.angle_beta   90.00
_cell.angle_gamma   90.00
#
_symmetry.space_group_name_H-M   'P 1'
#
loop_
_entity.id
_entity.type
_entity.pdbx_description
1 polymer ?
#
loop_
_entity_poly.entity_id
_entity_poly.type
_entity_poly.pdbx_seq_one_letter_code
_entity_poly.pdbx_strand_id
1 'polypeptide(L)'
;MISLETTDIFRGAFFLASGGDLAGIRVGRHGKRIATFLITGHGLDRLDRDYRSGRARVNPIQLRESLNHLRDAMFEKCARARGERDMAIAKEKIEAIKHGVDLMALARSRGIELKKNGKSFLGLCPFHDDTNPSLSINPDENLFQCFGCGAAGDVIRFVELFDKVVFPEAVNRLSDSDVKSSKARKAASGKKALSVKDRKLLSRVVGYYQHKKTGVGPSWIPNWRGSRSKTGSFYGLKSMFLGPERAFCWFGDAQANQLK
;
A
#
# COMPACT_ATOMS: atom_id res chain seq x y z
N MET A 1 -7.73 24.33 32.97
CA MET A 1 -7.21 23.64 31.76
C MET A 1 -5.95 22.91 32.18
N ILE A 2 -5.89 21.59 32.01
CA ILE A 2 -4.76 20.76 32.43
C ILE A 2 -3.95 20.40 31.18
N SER A 3 -2.62 20.33 31.30
CA SER A 3 -1.73 19.80 30.27
C SER A 3 -1.21 18.42 30.65
N LEU A 4 -1.12 17.52 29.68
CA LEU A 4 -0.62 16.16 29.87
C LEU A 4 0.37 15.82 28.74
N GLU A 5 1.47 15.19 29.12
CA GLU A 5 2.50 14.69 28.19
C GLU A 5 2.41 13.16 28.05
N THR A 6 2.45 12.67 26.82
CA THR A 6 2.45 11.23 26.53
C THR A 6 3.32 10.90 25.32
N THR A 7 4.05 9.78 25.39
CA THR A 7 4.76 9.19 24.24
C THR A 7 3.93 8.12 23.54
N ASP A 8 2.82 7.70 24.16
CA ASP A 8 1.88 6.74 23.61
C ASP A 8 0.85 7.44 22.71
N ILE A 9 0.87 7.09 21.42
CA ILE A 9 -0.01 7.65 20.39
C ILE A 9 -1.49 7.26 20.59
N PHE A 10 -1.78 6.07 21.14
CA PHE A 10 -3.15 5.62 21.39
C PHE A 10 -3.76 6.36 22.56
N ARG A 11 -2.98 6.55 23.63
CA ARG A 11 -3.37 7.39 24.76
C ARG A 11 -3.60 8.83 24.32
N GLY A 12 -2.73 9.36 23.46
CA GLY A 12 -2.93 10.69 22.89
C GLY A 12 -4.21 10.79 22.05
N ALA A 13 -4.45 9.82 21.17
CA ALA A 13 -5.63 9.81 20.30
C ALA A 13 -6.93 9.68 21.10
N PHE A 14 -6.92 8.91 22.19
CA PHE A 14 -8.04 8.81 23.09
C PHE A 14 -8.40 10.16 23.72
N PHE A 15 -7.42 10.94 24.17
CA PHE A 15 -7.68 12.27 24.71
C PHE A 15 -8.23 13.22 23.65
N LEU A 16 -7.69 13.21 22.43
CA LEU A 16 -8.21 14.04 21.34
C LEU A 16 -9.67 13.68 21.00
N ALA A 17 -9.95 12.39 20.87
CA ALA A 17 -11.30 11.90 20.59
C ALA A 17 -12.30 12.21 21.72
N SER A 18 -11.81 12.46 22.94
CA SER A 18 -12.61 12.81 24.12
C SER A 18 -12.71 14.32 24.36
N GLY A 19 -12.28 15.15 23.40
CA GLY A 19 -12.38 16.62 23.47
C GLY A 19 -11.13 17.32 24.02
N GLY A 20 -9.99 16.64 24.05
CA GLY A 20 -8.68 17.28 24.27
C GLY A 20 -8.12 17.88 22.97
N ASP A 21 -7.23 18.85 23.11
CA ASP A 21 -6.55 19.54 22.01
C ASP A 21 -5.06 19.24 22.00
N LEU A 22 -4.48 19.12 20.81
CA LEU A 22 -3.04 18.94 20.63
C LEU A 22 -2.33 20.30 20.75
N ALA A 23 -1.71 20.56 21.89
CA ALA A 23 -0.95 21.78 22.13
C ALA A 23 0.44 21.77 21.47
N GLY A 24 1.03 20.58 21.24
CA GLY A 24 2.30 20.47 20.53
C GLY A 24 2.90 19.08 20.50
N ILE A 25 3.99 18.93 19.73
CA ILE A 25 4.78 17.70 19.65
C ILE A 25 6.26 18.07 19.82
N ARG A 26 6.92 17.41 20.76
CA ARG A 26 8.38 17.48 20.96
C ARG A 26 9.04 16.20 20.45
N VAL A 27 10.15 16.31 19.75
CA VAL A 27 10.91 15.15 19.24
C VAL A 27 12.25 15.11 19.95
N GLY A 28 12.47 14.10 20.78
CA GLY A 28 13.73 13.92 21.51
C GLY A 28 14.86 13.39 20.62
N ARG A 29 16.11 13.81 20.89
CA ARG A 29 17.34 13.38 20.17
C ARG A 29 18.16 12.29 20.89
N HIS A 30 17.61 11.57 21.87
CA HIS A 30 18.37 10.54 22.59
C HIS A 30 18.15 9.13 22.01
N GLY A 31 19.04 8.70 21.10
CA GLY A 31 19.22 7.30 20.65
C GLY A 31 18.10 6.67 19.82
N LYS A 32 16.84 6.99 20.11
CA LYS A 32 15.64 6.71 19.30
C LYS A 32 14.80 7.99 19.30
N ARG A 33 14.34 8.44 18.12
CA ARG A 33 13.54 9.67 17.98
C ARG A 33 12.13 9.42 18.53
N ILE A 34 11.93 9.62 19.83
CA ILE A 34 10.63 9.47 20.49
C ILE A 34 9.89 10.80 20.39
N ALA A 35 8.68 10.77 19.82
CA ALA A 35 7.77 11.90 19.80
C ALA A 35 6.97 11.93 21.11
N THR A 36 6.93 13.10 21.74
CA THR A 36 6.14 13.38 22.95
C THR A 36 5.01 14.32 22.56
N PHE A 37 3.77 13.89 22.76
CA PHE A 37 2.56 14.65 22.51
C PHE A 37 2.16 15.43 23.76
N LEU A 38 1.97 16.75 23.60
CA LEU A 38 1.47 17.66 24.62
C LEU A 38 -0.01 17.92 24.35
N ILE A 39 -0.87 17.48 25.25
CA ILE A 39 -2.33 17.55 25.09
C ILE A 39 -2.90 18.43 26.19
N THR A 40 -3.81 19.32 25.83
CA THR A 40 -4.50 20.23 26.74
C THR A 40 -6.00 19.97 26.73
N GLY A 41 -6.65 20.12 27.87
CA GLY A 41 -8.10 19.92 27.94
C GLY A 41 -8.67 20.04 29.35
N HIS A 42 -9.97 19.78 29.46
CA HIS A 42 -10.68 19.70 30.74
C HIS A 42 -10.89 18.23 31.12
N GLY A 43 -10.68 17.89 32.39
CA GLY A 43 -10.92 16.51 32.89
C GLY A 43 -9.96 15.44 32.37
N LEU A 44 -8.78 15.83 31.86
CA LEU A 44 -7.77 14.90 31.36
C LEU A 44 -7.30 13.90 32.43
N ASP A 45 -7.26 14.30 33.70
CA ASP A 45 -6.90 13.46 34.85
C ASP A 45 -7.89 12.30 35.07
N ARG A 46 -9.19 12.54 34.83
CA ARG A 46 -10.24 11.52 34.91
C ARG A 46 -10.13 10.57 33.72
N LEU A 47 -10.01 11.13 32.52
CA LEU A 47 -9.84 10.36 31.29
C LEU A 47 -8.59 9.46 31.36
N ASP A 48 -7.50 9.96 31.95
CA ASP A 48 -6.27 9.20 32.09
C ASP A 48 -6.41 7.99 33.02
N ARG A 49 -7.16 8.17 34.13
CA ARG A 49 -7.52 7.06 35.03
C ARG A 49 -8.40 6.03 34.32
N ASP A 50 -9.36 6.48 33.51
CA ASP A 50 -10.23 5.58 32.75
C ASP A 50 -9.44 4.79 31.69
N TYR A 51 -8.50 5.44 31.02
CA TYR A 51 -7.58 4.78 30.07
C TYR A 51 -6.72 3.72 30.75
N ARG A 52 -6.03 4.08 31.83
CA ARG A 52 -5.16 3.15 32.58
C ARG A 52 -5.91 2.00 33.25
N SER A 53 -7.17 2.22 33.63
CA SER A 53 -8.03 1.17 34.21
C SER A 53 -8.77 0.32 33.17
N GLY A 54 -8.59 0.59 31.88
CA GLY A 54 -9.27 -0.14 30.79
C GLY A 54 -10.77 0.16 30.66
N ARG A 55 -11.27 1.20 31.33
CA ARG A 55 -12.68 1.64 31.29
C ARG A 55 -12.96 2.72 30.25
N ALA A 56 -11.92 3.20 29.57
CA ALA A 56 -12.04 4.18 28.51
C ALA A 56 -13.02 3.73 27.42
N ARG A 57 -13.98 4.62 27.09
CA ARG A 57 -14.92 4.44 25.99
C ARG A 57 -14.72 5.57 25.00
N VAL A 58 -14.64 5.22 23.72
CA VAL A 58 -14.43 6.17 22.64
C VAL A 58 -15.11 5.67 21.37
N ASN A 59 -15.60 6.58 20.55
CA ASN A 59 -16.12 6.23 19.23
C ASN A 59 -14.96 5.76 18.34
N PRO A 60 -15.03 4.55 17.73
CA PRO A 60 -13.97 4.03 16.88
C PRO A 60 -13.61 4.92 15.69
N ILE A 61 -14.57 5.66 15.14
CA ILE A 61 -14.34 6.58 14.01
C ILE A 61 -13.51 7.78 14.49
N GLN A 62 -13.93 8.43 15.57
CA GLN A 62 -13.22 9.58 16.14
C GLN A 62 -11.82 9.20 16.65
N LEU A 63 -11.66 7.99 17.20
CA LEU A 63 -10.36 7.47 17.60
C LEU A 63 -9.43 7.30 16.39
N ARG A 64 -9.95 6.76 15.27
CA ARG A 64 -9.18 6.59 14.03
C ARG A 64 -8.77 7.95 13.44
N GLU A 65 -9.67 8.92 13.42
CA GLU A 65 -9.38 10.28 12.97
C GLU A 65 -8.30 10.93 13.83
N SER A 66 -8.41 10.79 15.15
CA SER A 66 -7.43 11.29 16.12
C SER A 66 -6.06 10.61 15.97
N LEU A 67 -6.03 9.30 15.71
CA LEU A 67 -4.79 8.56 15.42
C LEU A 67 -4.14 9.05 14.12
N ASN A 68 -4.92 9.22 13.05
CA ASN A 68 -4.41 9.75 11.80
C ASN A 68 -3.85 11.16 11.98
N HIS A 69 -4.58 12.04 12.69
CA HIS A 69 -4.13 13.38 13.02
C HIS A 69 -2.78 13.36 13.74
N LEU A 70 -2.65 12.59 14.83
CA LEU A 70 -1.41 12.53 15.60
C LEU A 70 -0.25 11.95 14.80
N ARG A 71 -0.52 10.92 14.00
CA ARG A 71 0.46 10.31 13.11
C ARG A 71 0.98 11.33 12.10
N ASP A 72 0.08 12.04 11.43
CA ASP A 72 0.43 12.99 10.38
C ASP A 72 1.17 14.20 10.96
N ALA A 73 0.70 14.74 12.10
CA ALA A 73 1.38 15.80 12.84
C ALA A 73 2.77 15.38 13.33
N MET A 74 2.91 14.14 13.81
CA MET A 74 4.19 13.56 14.22
C MET A 74 5.16 13.45 13.04
N PHE A 75 4.70 12.91 11.90
CA PHE A 75 5.55 12.76 10.72
C PHE A 75 6.02 14.11 10.19
N GLU A 76 5.14 15.10 10.14
CA GLU A 76 5.49 16.47 9.74
C GLU A 76 6.57 17.06 10.67
N LYS A 77 6.42 16.92 11.99
CA LYS A 77 7.41 17.40 12.97
C LYS A 77 8.74 16.65 12.86
N CYS A 78 8.72 15.35 12.64
CA CYS A 78 9.91 14.54 12.41
C CYS A 78 10.60 14.86 11.08
N ALA A 79 9.86 15.22 10.03
CA ALA A 79 10.42 15.67 8.75
C ALA A 79 11.11 17.03 8.90
N ARG A 80 10.44 18.01 9.52
CA ARG A 80 11.02 19.33 9.83
C ARG A 80 12.27 19.23 10.69
N ALA A 81 12.26 18.39 11.73
CA ALA A 81 13.42 18.20 12.60
C ALA A 81 14.64 17.58 11.90
N ARG A 82 14.43 16.91 10.77
CA ARG A 82 15.48 16.35 9.92
C ARG A 82 15.99 17.31 8.83
N GLY A 83 15.34 18.46 8.64
CA GLY A 83 15.63 19.33 7.49
C GLY A 83 15.25 18.73 6.14
N GLU A 84 14.51 17.61 6.14
CA GLU A 84 13.98 16.96 4.95
C GLU A 84 12.78 17.77 4.45
N ARG A 85 13.05 18.71 3.54
CA ARG A 85 12.01 19.28 2.68
C ARG A 85 11.55 18.20 1.70
N ASP A 86 10.26 18.18 1.46
CA ASP A 86 9.59 17.52 0.33
C ASP A 86 9.23 16.04 0.48
N MET A 87 8.16 15.78 1.24
CA MET A 87 7.38 14.54 1.11
C MET A 87 6.05 14.76 0.37
N ALA A 88 6.07 15.67 -0.61
CA ALA A 88 5.10 15.76 -1.68
C ALA A 88 5.87 15.61 -2.99
N ILE A 89 6.26 14.38 -3.32
CA ILE A 89 6.84 14.10 -4.64
C ILE A 89 5.70 14.28 -5.64
N ALA A 90 5.81 15.29 -6.49
CA ALA A 90 4.83 15.57 -7.53
C ALA A 90 4.55 14.30 -8.33
N LYS A 91 3.27 13.99 -8.55
CA LYS A 91 2.86 12.77 -9.27
C LYS A 91 3.49 12.74 -10.66
N GLU A 92 3.64 13.90 -11.28
CA GLU A 92 4.30 14.12 -12.56
C GLU A 92 5.77 13.69 -12.51
N LYS A 93 6.49 13.96 -11.41
CA LYS A 93 7.88 13.51 -11.21
C LYS A 93 7.96 11.99 -11.13
N ILE A 94 7.01 11.36 -10.42
CA ILE A 94 6.94 9.89 -10.31
C ILE A 94 6.69 9.26 -11.69
N GLU A 95 5.69 9.74 -12.42
CA GLU A 95 5.38 9.24 -13.77
C GLU A 95 6.55 9.47 -14.74
N ALA A 96 7.21 10.63 -14.66
CA ALA A 96 8.39 10.93 -15.47
C ALA A 96 9.52 9.93 -15.22
N ILE A 97 9.77 9.53 -13.97
CA ILE A 97 10.80 8.53 -13.64
C ILE A 97 10.38 7.14 -14.15
N LYS A 98 9.13 6.73 -13.93
CA LYS A 98 8.63 5.43 -14.38
C LYS A 98 8.73 5.23 -15.88
N HIS A 99 8.53 6.30 -16.66
CA HIS A 99 8.58 6.25 -18.12
C HIS A 99 9.95 6.61 -18.70
N GLY A 100 10.74 7.44 -17.99
CA GLY A 100 12.01 7.96 -18.47
C GLY A 100 13.19 7.02 -18.25
N VAL A 101 13.15 6.21 -17.19
CA VAL A 101 14.25 5.29 -16.85
C VAL A 101 13.98 3.90 -17.43
N ASP A 102 14.93 3.38 -18.20
CA ASP A 102 14.87 2.00 -18.72
C ASP A 102 15.30 1.00 -17.64
N LEU A 103 14.35 0.18 -17.18
CA LEU A 103 14.58 -0.87 -16.18
C LEU A 103 15.62 -1.89 -16.62
N MET A 104 15.66 -2.21 -17.91
CA MET A 104 16.58 -3.21 -18.45
C MET A 104 18.02 -2.69 -18.41
N ALA A 105 18.22 -1.42 -18.79
CA ALA A 105 19.51 -0.76 -18.70
C ALA A 105 19.97 -0.62 -17.23
N LEU A 106 19.04 -0.25 -16.35
CA LEU A 106 19.31 -0.15 -14.91
C LEU A 106 19.70 -1.51 -14.30
N ALA A 107 18.98 -2.58 -14.60
CA ALA A 107 19.32 -3.91 -14.09
C ALA A 107 20.71 -4.37 -14.55
N ARG A 108 21.07 -4.09 -15.82
CA ARG A 108 22.41 -4.37 -16.36
C ARG A 108 23.51 -3.55 -15.70
N SER A 109 23.28 -2.25 -15.43
CA SER A 109 24.26 -1.41 -14.75
C SER A 109 24.50 -1.83 -13.31
N ARG A 110 23.53 -2.52 -12.69
CA ARG A 110 23.67 -3.17 -11.38
C ARG A 110 24.31 -4.58 -11.43
N GLY A 111 24.81 -5.00 -12.60
CA GLY A 111 25.54 -6.26 -12.76
C GLY A 111 24.66 -7.48 -12.99
N ILE A 112 23.37 -7.31 -13.30
CA ILE A 112 22.47 -8.44 -13.57
C ILE A 112 22.60 -8.86 -15.03
N GLU A 113 23.05 -10.09 -15.25
CA GLU A 113 23.07 -10.69 -16.58
C GLU A 113 21.66 -11.06 -17.03
N LEU A 114 21.22 -10.43 -18.12
CA LEU A 114 19.90 -10.63 -18.70
C LEU A 114 19.99 -11.32 -20.06
N LYS A 115 19.39 -12.51 -20.16
CA LYS A 115 19.26 -13.29 -21.40
C LYS A 115 17.87 -13.08 -22.01
N LYS A 116 17.81 -12.95 -23.33
CA LYS A 116 16.54 -12.73 -24.04
C LYS A 116 15.69 -14.00 -24.00
N ASN A 117 14.44 -13.89 -23.58
CA ASN A 117 13.46 -14.97 -23.63
C ASN A 117 12.13 -14.47 -24.21
N GLY A 118 11.96 -14.64 -25.53
CA GLY A 118 10.80 -14.14 -26.26
C GLY A 118 10.71 -12.61 -26.23
N LYS A 119 9.64 -12.10 -25.61
CA LYS A 119 9.39 -10.65 -25.43
C LYS A 119 10.00 -10.08 -24.15
N SER A 120 10.42 -10.93 -23.23
CA SER A 120 10.97 -10.52 -21.92
C SER A 120 12.44 -10.93 -21.82
N PHE A 121 13.10 -10.48 -20.77
CA PHE A 121 14.47 -10.83 -20.44
C PHE A 121 14.50 -11.57 -19.11
N LEU A 122 15.23 -12.68 -19.05
CA LEU A 122 15.41 -13.48 -17.84
C LEU A 122 16.80 -13.28 -17.26
N GLY A 123 16.90 -13.22 -15.93
CA GLY A 123 18.17 -13.16 -15.20
C GLY A 123 18.05 -13.77 -13.80
N LEU A 124 19.17 -13.81 -13.10
CA LEU A 124 19.20 -14.19 -11.68
C LEU A 124 18.57 -13.09 -10.83
N CYS A 125 17.77 -13.50 -9.85
CA CYS A 125 17.13 -12.53 -8.96
C CYS A 125 18.13 -12.02 -7.90
N PRO A 126 18.28 -10.69 -7.74
CA PRO A 126 19.16 -10.13 -6.70
C PRO A 126 18.51 -10.09 -5.31
N PHE A 127 17.21 -10.42 -5.20
CA PHE A 127 16.44 -10.25 -3.96
C PHE A 127 16.39 -11.50 -3.08
N HIS A 128 16.84 -12.63 -3.59
CA HIS A 128 16.97 -13.89 -2.85
C HIS A 128 18.14 -14.68 -3.44
N ASP A 129 18.59 -15.71 -2.72
CA ASP A 129 19.63 -16.60 -3.21
C ASP A 129 19.04 -17.50 -4.30
N ASP A 130 19.34 -17.16 -5.55
CA ASP A 130 18.74 -17.75 -6.73
C ASP A 130 19.80 -18.46 -7.57
N THR A 131 19.54 -19.72 -7.89
CA THR A 131 20.42 -20.56 -8.71
C THR A 131 19.93 -20.68 -10.15
N ASN A 132 18.65 -20.40 -10.40
CA ASN A 132 18.03 -20.51 -11.72
C ASN A 132 17.45 -19.15 -12.13
N PRO A 133 17.58 -18.70 -13.38
CA PRO A 133 17.14 -17.36 -13.76
C PRO A 133 15.62 -17.19 -13.61
N SER A 134 15.17 -16.64 -12.48
CA SER A 134 13.76 -16.48 -12.12
C SER A 134 13.24 -15.04 -12.25
N LEU A 135 14.13 -14.06 -12.43
CA LEU A 135 13.79 -12.66 -12.64
C LEU A 135 13.43 -12.43 -14.10
N SER A 136 12.19 -12.02 -14.37
CA SER A 136 11.72 -11.61 -15.69
C SER A 136 11.52 -10.10 -15.76
N ILE A 137 12.11 -9.45 -16.76
CA ILE A 137 11.94 -8.04 -17.06
C ILE A 137 11.24 -7.92 -18.40
N ASN A 138 10.06 -7.28 -18.39
CA ASN A 138 9.36 -6.92 -19.61
C ASN A 138 9.81 -5.52 -20.02
N PRO A 139 10.60 -5.37 -21.11
CA PRO A 139 11.01 -4.06 -21.57
C PRO A 139 9.76 -3.25 -21.90
N ASP A 140 8.80 -3.73 -22.68
CA ASP A 140 7.70 -2.90 -23.21
C ASP A 140 6.88 -2.23 -22.10
N GLU A 141 6.58 -2.96 -21.02
CA GLU A 141 5.83 -2.46 -19.87
C GLU A 141 6.71 -1.77 -18.81
N ASN A 142 8.04 -1.92 -18.91
CA ASN A 142 9.02 -1.42 -17.94
C ASN A 142 8.79 -1.96 -16.51
N LEU A 143 8.39 -3.24 -16.42
CA LEU A 143 8.08 -3.94 -15.18
C LEU A 143 8.98 -5.15 -15.00
N PHE A 144 9.26 -5.51 -13.75
CA PHE A 144 9.91 -6.77 -13.39
C PHE A 144 8.99 -7.65 -12.55
N GLN A 145 9.22 -8.95 -12.63
CA GLN A 145 8.64 -9.95 -11.77
C GLN A 145 9.62 -11.10 -11.57
N CYS A 146 9.85 -11.49 -10.33
CA CYS A 146 10.59 -12.67 -9.96
C CYS A 146 9.61 -13.80 -9.65
N PHE A 147 9.71 -14.91 -10.38
CA PHE A 147 8.84 -16.08 -10.16
C PHE A 147 9.25 -16.94 -8.96
N GLY A 148 10.48 -16.79 -8.45
CA GLY A 148 10.95 -17.46 -7.23
C GLY A 148 10.40 -16.82 -5.94
N CYS A 149 10.77 -15.56 -5.67
CA CYS A 149 10.39 -14.86 -4.44
C CYS A 149 9.08 -14.04 -4.53
N GLY A 150 8.50 -13.88 -5.72
CA GLY A 150 7.29 -13.08 -5.93
C GLY A 150 7.51 -11.56 -5.95
N ALA A 151 8.75 -11.08 -5.85
CA ALA A 151 9.05 -9.66 -5.99
C ALA A 151 8.65 -9.15 -7.37
N ALA A 152 7.87 -8.08 -7.43
CA ALA A 152 7.43 -7.47 -8.68
C ALA A 152 7.24 -5.97 -8.52
N GLY A 153 7.33 -5.22 -9.62
CA GLY A 153 7.07 -3.79 -9.60
C GLY A 153 7.68 -3.04 -10.78
N ASP A 154 7.74 -1.72 -10.62
CA ASP A 154 8.34 -0.78 -11.56
C ASP A 154 9.81 -0.49 -11.20
N VAL A 155 10.41 0.45 -11.95
CA VAL A 155 11.80 0.89 -11.74
C VAL A 155 12.06 1.39 -10.33
N ILE A 156 11.12 2.12 -9.74
CA ILE A 156 11.28 2.68 -8.39
C ILE A 156 11.29 1.53 -7.39
N ARG A 157 10.33 0.60 -7.51
CA ARG A 157 10.27 -0.58 -6.65
C ARG A 157 11.52 -1.46 -6.78
N PHE A 158 12.10 -1.56 -7.98
CA PHE A 158 13.35 -2.28 -8.19
C PHE A 158 14.49 -1.66 -7.36
N VAL A 159 14.64 -0.33 -7.41
CA VAL A 159 15.66 0.39 -6.62
C VAL A 159 15.40 0.27 -5.12
N GLU A 160 14.15 0.39 -4.67
CA GLU A 160 13.81 0.19 -3.25
C GLU A 160 14.29 -1.17 -2.73
N LEU A 161 14.06 -2.23 -3.50
CA LEU A 161 14.44 -3.59 -3.10
C LEU A 161 15.94 -3.84 -3.24
N PHE A 162 16.56 -3.33 -4.31
CA PHE A 162 17.99 -3.55 -4.59
C PHE A 162 18.88 -2.76 -3.62
N ASP A 163 18.59 -1.47 -3.47
CA ASP A 163 19.36 -0.56 -2.60
C ASP A 163 18.89 -0.60 -1.14
N LYS A 164 17.78 -1.29 -0.84
CA LYS A 164 17.14 -1.36 0.49
C LYS A 164 16.81 0.02 1.06
N VAL A 165 16.29 0.89 0.20
CA VAL A 165 15.95 2.28 0.53
C VAL A 165 14.44 2.51 0.53
N VAL A 166 14.01 3.57 1.21
CA VAL A 166 12.61 4.01 1.22
C VAL A 166 12.23 4.72 -0.08
N PHE A 167 10.94 4.72 -0.43
CA PHE A 167 10.41 5.32 -1.67
C PHE A 167 10.98 6.72 -2.01
N PRO A 168 11.03 7.70 -1.09
CA PRO A 168 11.54 9.02 -1.44
C PRO A 168 13.02 9.02 -1.80
N GLU A 169 13.80 8.18 -1.14
CA GLU A 169 15.22 8.03 -1.41
C GLU A 169 15.45 7.32 -2.75
N ALA A 170 14.66 6.28 -3.06
CA ALA A 170 14.67 5.62 -4.37
C ALA A 170 14.36 6.63 -5.50
N VAL A 171 13.35 7.47 -5.32
CA VAL A 171 12.99 8.53 -6.27
C VAL A 171 14.12 9.53 -6.46
N ASN A 172 14.79 9.95 -5.39
CA ASN A 172 15.90 10.90 -5.47
C ASN A 172 17.12 10.27 -6.19
N ARG A 173 17.46 9.02 -5.89
CA ARG A 173 18.53 8.31 -6.59
C ARG A 173 18.24 8.17 -8.08
N LEU A 174 16.98 7.92 -8.44
CA LEU A 174 16.54 7.83 -9.84
C LEU A 174 16.43 9.19 -10.54
N SER A 175 16.24 10.29 -9.80
CA SER A 175 16.26 11.64 -10.39
C SER A 175 17.66 12.18 -10.63
N ASP A 176 18.62 11.77 -9.79
CA ASP A 176 20.02 12.23 -9.87
C ASP A 176 20.88 11.38 -10.81
N SER A 177 20.48 10.12 -11.03
CA SER A 177 21.19 9.26 -11.97
C SER A 177 20.82 9.66 -13.40
N ASP A 178 21.80 10.21 -14.12
CA ASP A 178 21.80 10.57 -15.54
C ASP A 178 21.63 9.35 -16.48
N VAL A 179 20.84 8.34 -16.09
CA VAL A 179 20.36 7.29 -16.99
C VAL A 179 19.26 7.86 -17.90
N LYS A 180 19.59 8.96 -18.58
CA LYS A 180 18.88 9.46 -19.76
C LYS A 180 19.42 8.71 -20.97
N SER A 181 18.91 7.52 -21.21
CA SER A 181 19.11 6.81 -22.49
C SER A 181 18.10 5.67 -22.55
N SER A 182 17.27 5.49 -23.59
CA SER A 182 17.30 6.03 -24.94
C SER A 182 15.92 5.83 -25.59
N LYS A 183 15.54 6.77 -26.47
CA LYS A 183 14.25 6.90 -27.16
C LYS A 183 13.05 7.15 -26.24
N ALA A 184 12.39 8.29 -26.44
CA ALA A 184 11.05 8.54 -25.95
C ALA A 184 10.17 7.32 -26.28
N ARG A 185 9.94 6.47 -25.28
CA ARG A 185 9.01 5.36 -25.39
C ARG A 185 7.66 6.01 -25.61
N LYS A 186 7.04 5.74 -26.75
CA LYS A 186 5.64 6.11 -26.97
C LYS A 186 4.87 5.61 -25.76
N ALA A 187 4.17 6.50 -25.09
CA ALA A 187 3.25 6.15 -24.00
C ALA A 187 2.33 5.02 -24.48
N ALA A 188 2.64 3.79 -24.09
CA ALA A 188 1.86 2.60 -24.34
C ALA A 188 1.65 1.96 -22.96
N SER A 189 0.46 1.73 -22.44
CA SER A 189 -0.89 1.88 -22.99
C SER A 189 -1.73 2.64 -21.97
N GLY A 190 -2.48 3.66 -22.39
CA GLY A 190 -3.58 4.16 -21.58
C GLY A 190 -4.45 2.97 -21.17
N LYS A 191 -4.89 2.94 -19.90
CA LYS A 191 -5.72 1.86 -19.34
C LYS A 191 -6.72 1.40 -20.41
N LYS A 192 -6.54 0.20 -20.98
CA LYS A 192 -7.46 -0.30 -22.00
C LYS A 192 -8.86 -0.24 -21.41
N ALA A 193 -9.76 0.48 -22.06
CA ALA A 193 -11.16 0.48 -21.68
C ALA A 193 -11.64 -0.98 -21.62
N LEU A 194 -12.17 -1.39 -20.47
CA LEU A 194 -12.61 -2.76 -20.24
C LEU A 194 -13.57 -3.18 -21.36
N SER A 195 -13.34 -4.35 -21.94
CA SER A 195 -14.23 -4.90 -22.96
C SER A 195 -15.65 -5.01 -22.42
N VAL A 196 -16.65 -4.93 -23.30
CA VAL A 196 -18.06 -5.19 -22.95
C VAL A 196 -18.19 -6.53 -22.21
N LYS A 197 -17.38 -7.54 -22.60
CA LYS A 197 -17.33 -8.85 -21.93
C LYS A 197 -16.77 -8.76 -20.51
N ASP A 198 -15.66 -8.03 -20.31
CA ASP A 198 -15.00 -7.89 -19.02
C ASP A 198 -15.89 -7.14 -18.02
N ARG A 199 -16.58 -6.08 -18.46
CA ARG A 199 -17.57 -5.36 -17.64
C ARG A 199 -18.73 -6.24 -17.22
N LYS A 200 -19.24 -7.08 -18.14
CA LYS A 200 -20.32 -8.02 -17.85
C LYS A 200 -19.87 -9.10 -16.86
N LEU A 201 -18.62 -9.58 -16.98
CA LEU A 201 -18.03 -10.53 -16.03
C LEU A 201 -17.86 -9.89 -14.64
N LEU A 202 -17.29 -8.68 -14.57
CA LEU A 202 -17.13 -7.94 -13.32
C LEU A 202 -18.48 -7.71 -12.62
N SER A 203 -19.51 -7.32 -13.36
CA SER A 203 -20.87 -7.17 -12.82
C SER A 203 -21.40 -8.47 -12.20
N ARG A 204 -21.19 -9.62 -12.85
CA ARG A 204 -21.59 -10.93 -12.31
C ARG A 204 -20.82 -11.29 -11.04
N VAL A 205 -19.51 -11.03 -11.01
CA VAL A 205 -18.66 -11.31 -9.84
C VAL A 205 -19.08 -10.44 -8.65
N VAL A 206 -19.28 -9.14 -8.88
CA VAL A 206 -19.76 -8.22 -7.84
C VAL A 206 -21.12 -8.67 -7.30
N GLY A 207 -22.06 -9.04 -8.18
CA GLY A 207 -23.37 -9.56 -7.78
C GLY A 207 -23.27 -10.83 -6.93
N TYR A 208 -22.37 -11.76 -7.28
CA TYR A 208 -22.13 -12.98 -6.49
C TYR A 208 -21.60 -12.67 -5.07
N TYR A 209 -20.62 -11.77 -4.97
CA TYR A 209 -20.04 -11.42 -3.68
C TYR A 209 -21.00 -10.60 -2.80
N GLN A 210 -21.82 -9.73 -3.41
CA GLN A 210 -22.87 -9.02 -2.71
C GLN A 210 -23.93 -10.00 -2.17
N HIS A 211 -24.40 -10.95 -3.00
CA HIS A 211 -25.33 -12.00 -2.60
C HIS A 211 -24.81 -12.84 -1.43
N LYS A 212 -23.54 -13.29 -1.49
CA LYS A 212 -22.94 -14.06 -0.39
C LYS A 212 -22.84 -13.27 0.92
N LYS A 213 -22.75 -11.94 0.87
CA LYS A 213 -22.66 -11.10 2.06
C LYS A 213 -24.04 -10.73 2.64
N THR A 214 -25.08 -10.61 1.82
CA THR A 214 -26.38 -10.09 2.27
C THR A 214 -27.46 -11.15 2.46
N GLY A 215 -27.30 -12.38 1.94
CA GLY A 215 -28.29 -13.46 2.12
C GLY A 215 -29.66 -13.18 1.48
N VAL A 216 -29.81 -12.08 0.74
CA VAL A 216 -31.05 -11.65 0.07
C VAL A 216 -30.71 -11.36 -1.39
N GLY A 217 -31.30 -12.13 -2.30
CA GLY A 217 -30.97 -12.11 -3.73
C GLY A 217 -31.67 -11.00 -4.53
N PRO A 218 -31.05 -10.47 -5.61
CA PRO A 218 -31.73 -9.60 -6.57
C PRO A 218 -32.76 -10.38 -7.42
N SER A 219 -33.92 -9.78 -7.67
CA SER A 219 -35.10 -10.41 -8.30
C SER A 219 -34.98 -10.73 -9.80
N TRP A 220 -33.90 -10.34 -10.46
CA TRP A 220 -33.76 -10.38 -11.93
C TRP A 220 -32.87 -11.51 -12.48
N ILE A 221 -32.64 -12.59 -11.73
CA ILE A 221 -32.01 -13.81 -12.26
C ILE A 221 -33.03 -14.94 -12.31
N PRO A 222 -33.74 -15.14 -13.45
CA PRO A 222 -34.58 -16.31 -13.62
C PRO A 222 -33.68 -17.52 -13.89
N ASN A 223 -33.80 -18.53 -13.03
CA ASN A 223 -33.44 -19.92 -13.29
C ASN A 223 -31.93 -20.26 -13.34
N TRP A 224 -31.35 -20.51 -12.17
CA TRP A 224 -30.17 -21.39 -12.03
C TRP A 224 -30.53 -22.56 -11.08
N ARG A 225 -31.45 -23.42 -11.54
CA ARG A 225 -31.63 -24.76 -10.98
C ARG A 225 -30.78 -25.71 -11.83
N GLY A 226 -29.88 -26.44 -11.16
CA GLY A 226 -28.68 -27.03 -11.73
C GLY A 226 -28.86 -27.87 -13.01
N SER A 227 -27.93 -27.67 -13.94
CA SER A 227 -27.55 -28.69 -14.92
C SER A 227 -26.29 -29.39 -14.43
N ARG A 228 -26.48 -30.60 -13.92
CA ARG A 228 -25.45 -31.60 -13.71
C ARG A 228 -25.26 -32.35 -15.04
N SER A 229 -24.01 -32.68 -15.35
CA SER A 229 -23.54 -33.66 -16.36
C SER A 229 -23.37 -33.14 -17.81
N LYS A 230 -22.38 -33.54 -18.61
CA LYS A 230 -21.35 -34.59 -18.57
C LYS A 230 -20.10 -34.08 -19.29
N THR A 231 -18.93 -34.17 -18.63
CA THR A 231 -17.60 -34.51 -19.19
C THR A 231 -16.58 -34.22 -18.08
N GLY A 232 -15.91 -35.26 -17.62
CA GLY A 232 -15.07 -35.22 -16.43
C GLY A 232 -13.69 -34.62 -16.70
N SER A 233 -13.18 -33.87 -15.72
CA SER A 233 -11.93 -34.22 -15.05
C SER A 233 -11.87 -33.45 -13.72
N PHE A 234 -11.88 -34.20 -12.62
CA PHE A 234 -11.80 -33.69 -11.27
C PHE A 234 -10.39 -34.00 -10.75
N TYR A 235 -9.54 -32.99 -10.67
CA TYR A 235 -8.44 -32.88 -9.70
C TYR A 235 -8.52 -31.41 -9.27
N GLY A 236 -8.77 -31.00 -8.03
CA GLY A 236 -8.71 -31.67 -6.74
C GLY A 236 -8.33 -30.58 -5.74
N LEU A 237 -9.22 -29.61 -5.47
CA LEU A 237 -9.03 -28.63 -4.40
C LEU A 237 -9.71 -29.16 -3.14
N LYS A 238 -8.92 -29.84 -2.31
CA LYS A 238 -9.22 -30.11 -0.91
C LYS A 238 -9.55 -28.78 -0.22
N SER A 239 -10.78 -28.63 0.26
CA SER A 239 -11.09 -27.65 1.29
C SER A 239 -10.42 -28.10 2.58
N MET A 240 -9.45 -27.34 3.07
CA MET A 240 -9.04 -27.44 4.46
C MET A 240 -9.79 -26.35 5.23
N PHE A 241 -10.77 -26.81 6.00
CA PHE A 241 -11.40 -26.05 7.07
C PHE A 241 -10.31 -25.61 8.06
N LEU A 242 -10.19 -24.32 8.31
CA LEU A 242 -9.63 -23.78 9.54
C LEU A 242 -10.61 -22.73 10.08
N GLY A 243 -10.92 -22.88 11.36
CA GLY A 243 -12.01 -22.25 12.08
C GLY A 243 -11.83 -20.76 12.40
N PRO A 244 -12.63 -20.24 13.35
CA PRO A 244 -12.89 -18.82 13.50
C PRO A 244 -11.85 -18.16 14.42
N GLU A 245 -10.82 -17.56 13.86
CA GLU A 245 -10.06 -16.49 14.52
C GLU A 245 -10.00 -15.29 13.59
N ARG A 246 -10.56 -14.17 14.09
CA ARG A 246 -10.71 -12.91 13.37
C ARG A 246 -9.34 -12.26 13.14
N ALA A 247 -8.72 -12.60 12.01
CA ALA A 247 -7.78 -11.73 11.34
C ALA A 247 -8.52 -10.45 10.89
N PHE A 248 -8.01 -9.30 11.35
CA PHE A 248 -8.38 -7.98 10.88
C PHE A 248 -8.04 -7.87 9.38
N CYS A 249 -9.04 -7.97 8.50
CA CYS A 249 -8.87 -7.63 7.10
C CYS A 249 -9.02 -6.12 6.90
N TRP A 250 -7.89 -5.48 6.64
CA TRP A 250 -7.77 -4.16 6.03
C TRP A 250 -8.54 -4.13 4.70
N PHE A 251 -9.54 -3.25 4.57
CA PHE A 251 -10.10 -2.84 3.30
C PHE A 251 -9.69 -1.38 3.06
N GLY A 252 -8.86 -1.15 2.05
CA GLY A 252 -8.58 0.18 1.52
C GLY A 252 -9.77 0.67 0.70
N ASP A 253 -10.24 1.86 1.06
CA ASP A 253 -11.29 2.59 0.35
C ASP A 253 -10.84 2.90 -1.08
N ALA A 254 -11.55 2.35 -2.06
CA ALA A 254 -11.55 2.86 -3.42
C ALA A 254 -12.51 4.05 -3.47
N GLN A 255 -11.93 5.25 -3.61
CA GLN A 255 -12.65 6.51 -3.71
C GLN A 255 -13.74 6.47 -4.80
N ALA A 256 -14.94 6.85 -4.37
CA ALA A 256 -16.04 7.29 -5.20
C ALA A 256 -15.60 8.49 -6.06
N ASN A 257 -15.76 8.39 -7.38
CA ASN A 257 -15.76 9.56 -8.24
C ASN A 257 -17.21 9.90 -8.56
N GLN A 258 -17.62 11.11 -8.16
CA GLN A 258 -18.94 11.68 -8.36
C GLN A 258 -19.17 11.96 -9.85
N LEU A 259 -20.33 11.52 -10.35
CA LEU A 259 -20.89 11.97 -11.62
C LEU A 259 -21.81 13.17 -11.32
N LYS A 260 -21.52 14.31 -11.94
CA LYS A 260 -22.54 15.23 -12.47
C LYS A 260 -22.61 14.98 -13.97
#